data_AF-A0A0P7YD65-F1
#
_entry.id   AF-A0A0P7YD65-F1
#
_cell.length_a   1.000
_cell.length_b   1.000
_cell.length_c   1.000
_cell.angle_alpha   90.00
_cell.angle_beta   90.00
_cell.angle_gamma   90.00
#
_symmetry.space_group_name_H-M   'P 1'
#
loop_
_entity.id
_entity.type
_entity.pdbx_description
1 polymer ?
#
loop_
_entity_poly.entity_id
_entity_poly.type
_entity_poly.pdbx_seq_one_letter_code
_entity_poly.pdbx_strand_id
1 'polypeptide(L)'
;MLIIGREVDSRDKPTIVAGDFNDVAWSRTTKLFQKASGLLDPRVGRGMFNTFNARNPLLRWPLDHVFHSNHFKLVRMARGPAWGSNHFPIFIELSLESGAEAEQEEPDMSHSEEAQVEAKIEEGEQQKDE
;
A
#
# COMPACT_ATOMS: atom_id res chain seq x y z
N MET A 1 -8.60 5.69 -2.85
CA MET A 1 -7.37 5.28 -2.13
C MET A 1 -7.18 6.08 -0.85
N LEU A 2 -7.01 7.41 -0.91
CA LEU A 2 -6.74 8.23 0.29
C LEU A 2 -7.83 8.18 1.37
N ILE A 3 -9.12 8.08 0.99
CA ILE A 3 -10.23 7.87 1.92
C ILE A 3 -10.04 6.60 2.77
N ILE A 4 -9.56 5.50 2.14
CA ILE A 4 -9.26 4.26 2.86
C ILE A 4 -8.09 4.47 3.82
N GLY A 5 -7.10 5.28 3.46
CA GLY A 5 -5.99 5.59 4.35
C GLY A 5 -6.48 6.25 5.65
N ARG A 6 -7.29 7.30 5.51
CA ARG A 6 -7.90 8.01 6.65
C ARG A 6 -8.81 7.11 7.51
N GLU A 7 -9.59 6.25 6.87
CA GLU A 7 -10.42 5.28 7.59
C GLU A 7 -9.57 4.29 8.39
N VAL A 8 -8.43 3.86 7.86
CA VAL A 8 -7.52 2.94 8.54
C VAL A 8 -6.80 3.60 9.71
N ASP A 9 -6.36 4.85 9.57
CA ASP A 9 -5.69 5.60 10.64
C ASP A 9 -6.53 5.70 11.92
N SER A 10 -7.86 5.78 11.77
CA SER A 10 -8.79 5.78 12.91
C SER A 10 -8.97 4.43 13.62
N ARG A 11 -8.33 3.35 13.12
CA ARG A 11 -8.53 1.97 13.59
C ARG A 11 -7.34 1.44 14.37
N ASP A 12 -7.54 1.20 15.65
CA ASP A 12 -6.58 0.52 16.53
C ASP A 12 -6.72 -1.02 16.45
N LYS A 13 -6.61 -1.59 15.25
CA LYS A 13 -6.73 -3.05 15.02
C LYS A 13 -5.76 -3.55 13.93
N PRO A 14 -5.32 -4.83 14.00
CA PRO A 14 -4.54 -5.45 12.93
C PRO A 14 -5.26 -5.32 11.59
N THR A 15 -4.63 -4.60 10.66
CA THR A 15 -5.24 -4.22 9.38
C THR A 15 -4.32 -4.55 8.22
N ILE A 16 -4.91 -5.05 7.13
CA ILE A 16 -4.24 -5.30 5.85
C ILE A 16 -5.07 -4.59 4.77
N VAL A 17 -4.40 -3.82 3.92
CA VAL A 17 -4.98 -3.25 2.70
C VAL A 17 -4.25 -3.83 1.51
N ALA A 18 -4.98 -4.48 0.60
CA ALA A 18 -4.39 -5.10 -0.58
C ALA A 18 -5.26 -4.86 -1.82
N GLY A 19 -4.62 -4.66 -2.96
CA GLY A 19 -5.30 -4.55 -4.25
C GLY A 19 -4.46 -3.88 -5.33
N ASP A 20 -5.08 -3.73 -6.51
CA ASP A 20 -4.55 -2.95 -7.62
C ASP A 20 -4.82 -1.47 -7.38
N PHE A 21 -3.75 -0.69 -7.19
CA PHE A 21 -3.84 0.75 -6.94
C PHE A 21 -3.70 1.55 -8.25
N ASN A 22 -3.35 0.89 -9.36
CA ASN A 22 -3.00 1.52 -10.64
C ASN A 22 -1.97 2.65 -10.53
N ASP A 23 -1.13 2.57 -9.49
CA ASP A 23 -0.09 3.55 -9.22
C ASP A 23 1.19 2.84 -8.77
N VAL A 24 2.34 3.45 -9.02
CA VAL A 24 3.65 2.84 -8.72
C VAL A 24 4.05 3.11 -7.27
N ALA A 25 4.81 2.19 -6.66
CA ALA A 25 5.24 2.28 -5.26
C ALA A 25 5.96 3.60 -4.88
N TRP A 26 6.63 4.25 -5.83
CA TRP A 26 7.34 5.52 -5.59
C TRP A 26 6.53 6.77 -5.95
N SER A 27 5.26 6.62 -6.32
CA SER A 27 4.39 7.77 -6.63
C SER A 27 4.14 8.62 -5.38
N ARG A 28 3.78 9.88 -5.61
CA ARG A 28 3.41 10.79 -4.51
C ARG A 28 2.13 10.33 -3.82
N THR A 29 1.13 9.88 -4.59
CA THR A 29 -0.17 9.49 -4.03
C THR A 29 -0.06 8.22 -3.19
N THR A 30 0.73 7.24 -3.62
CA THR A 30 0.99 6.02 -2.83
C THR A 30 1.73 6.35 -1.53
N LYS A 31 2.72 7.25 -1.57
CA LYS A 31 3.41 7.73 -0.36
C LYS A 31 2.46 8.46 0.60
N LEU A 32 1.58 9.32 0.07
CA LEU A 32 0.57 9.99 0.88
C LEU A 32 -0.41 8.99 1.49
N PHE A 33 -0.86 7.97 0.74
CA PHE A 33 -1.69 6.90 1.30
C PHE A 33 -0.99 6.15 2.43
N GLN A 34 0.28 5.78 2.22
CA GLN A 34 1.05 5.05 3.21
C GLN A 34 1.13 5.85 4.52
N LYS A 35 1.50 7.13 4.43
CA LYS A 35 1.54 8.04 5.58
C LYS A 35 0.16 8.26 6.21
N ALA A 36 -0.88 8.44 5.39
CA ALA A 36 -2.24 8.72 5.85
C ALA A 36 -2.91 7.54 6.53
N SER A 37 -2.32 6.35 6.42
CA SER A 37 -2.88 5.11 6.97
C SER A 37 -2.04 4.54 8.11
N GLY A 38 -0.85 5.09 8.37
CA GLY A 38 0.14 4.48 9.25
C GLY A 38 0.69 3.11 8.78
N LEU A 39 0.23 2.60 7.63
CA LEU A 39 0.56 1.23 7.22
C LEU A 39 1.98 1.10 6.65
N LEU A 40 2.56 -0.07 6.87
CA LEU A 40 3.88 -0.44 6.39
C LEU A 40 3.81 -1.04 4.99
N ASP A 41 4.78 -0.68 4.15
CA ASP A 41 4.99 -1.30 2.84
C ASP A 41 6.01 -2.45 2.97
N PRO A 42 5.58 -3.72 2.82
CA PRO A 42 6.44 -4.89 2.96
C PRO A 42 7.51 -4.98 1.87
N ARG A 43 7.47 -4.15 0.82
CA ARG A 43 8.45 -4.16 -0.29
C ARG A 43 9.69 -3.33 0.02
N VAL A 44 9.63 -2.43 1.00
CA VAL A 44 10.75 -1.56 1.35
C VAL A 44 11.99 -2.42 1.67
N GLY A 45 13.11 -2.13 1.00
CA GLY A 45 14.37 -2.86 1.14
C GLY A 45 14.43 -4.25 0.47
N ARG A 46 13.39 -4.68 -0.27
CA ARG A 46 13.26 -6.07 -0.77
C ARG A 46 13.12 -6.21 -2.28
N GLY A 47 13.33 -5.10 -3.01
CA GLY A 47 13.36 -5.07 -4.47
C GLY A 47 12.00 -4.82 -5.12
N MET A 48 11.94 -5.05 -6.43
CA MET A 48 10.81 -4.68 -7.28
C MET A 48 9.86 -5.86 -7.47
N PHE A 49 8.62 -5.70 -6.98
CA PHE A 49 7.54 -6.67 -7.16
C PHE A 49 6.63 -6.25 -8.32
N ASN A 50 7.16 -6.29 -9.54
CA ASN A 50 6.41 -5.82 -10.71
C ASN A 50 5.27 -6.79 -11.06
N THR A 51 4.03 -6.36 -10.88
CA THR A 51 2.84 -7.19 -11.07
C THR A 51 2.21 -7.03 -12.44
N PHE A 52 2.23 -5.83 -13.02
CA PHE A 52 1.80 -5.58 -14.40
C PHE A 52 3.04 -5.39 -15.30
N ASN A 53 3.10 -5.61 -16.61
CA ASN A 53 2.19 -6.34 -17.48
C ASN A 53 2.75 -7.75 -17.69
N ALA A 54 2.07 -8.78 -17.18
CA ALA A 54 2.52 -10.16 -17.25
C ALA A 54 2.70 -10.70 -18.68
N ARG A 55 2.09 -10.06 -19.68
CA ARG A 55 2.20 -10.40 -21.10
C ARG A 55 3.43 -9.78 -21.78
N ASN A 56 4.07 -8.79 -21.16
CA ASN A 56 5.26 -8.12 -21.69
C ASN A 56 6.49 -8.44 -20.83
N PRO A 57 7.52 -9.12 -21.37
CA PRO A 57 8.72 -9.43 -20.60
C PRO A 57 9.66 -8.23 -20.39
N LEU A 58 9.56 -7.17 -21.20
CA LEU A 58 10.46 -6.01 -21.18
C LEU A 58 9.95 -4.86 -20.31
N LEU A 59 8.63 -4.70 -20.19
CA LEU A 59 8.03 -3.56 -19.52
C LEU A 59 7.06 -4.03 -18.43
N ARG A 60 7.46 -3.82 -17.17
CA ARG A 60 6.69 -4.21 -15.99
C ARG A 60 6.75 -3.16 -14.89
N TRP A 61 5.65 -2.99 -14.15
CA TRP A 61 5.39 -2.00 -13.11
C TRP A 61 4.72 -2.64 -11.88
N PRO A 62 5.00 -2.15 -10.66
CA PRO A 62 4.41 -2.64 -9.42
C PRO A 62 3.10 -1.90 -9.11
N LEU A 63 2.00 -2.33 -9.72
CA LEU A 63 0.69 -1.67 -9.58
C LEU A 63 -0.15 -2.26 -8.45
N ASP A 64 0.13 -3.50 -8.04
CA ASP A 64 -0.54 -4.14 -6.90
C ASP A 64 0.28 -3.92 -5.63
N HIS A 65 -0.43 -3.56 -4.57
CA HIS A 65 0.15 -3.23 -3.29
C HIS A 65 -0.48 -4.09 -2.22
N VAL A 66 0.32 -4.41 -1.21
CA VAL A 66 -0.15 -4.93 0.07
C VAL A 66 0.48 -4.05 1.12
N PHE A 67 -0.32 -3.44 1.98
CA PHE A 67 0.10 -2.68 3.14
C PHE A 67 -0.45 -3.35 4.38
N HIS A 68 0.31 -3.33 5.48
CA HIS A 68 -0.12 -3.92 6.75
C HIS A 68 0.22 -3.01 7.93
N SER A 69 -0.57 -3.07 8.99
CA SER A 69 -0.25 -2.36 10.23
C SER A 69 1.00 -2.97 10.89
N ASN A 70 1.64 -2.21 11.77
CA ASN A 70 2.80 -2.63 12.58
C ASN A 70 2.54 -3.83 13.52
N HIS A 71 1.27 -4.22 13.75
CA HIS A 71 0.89 -5.50 14.37
C HIS A 71 1.45 -6.75 13.67
N PHE A 72 1.76 -6.65 12.37
CA PHE A 72 2.26 -7.77 11.58
C PHE A 72 3.75 -7.63 11.28
N LYS A 73 4.49 -8.74 11.38
CA LYS A 73 5.84 -8.86 10.81
C LYS A 73 5.82 -9.62 9.50
N LEU A 74 6.62 -9.18 8.55
CA LEU A 74 6.76 -9.85 7.26
C LEU A 74 7.60 -11.12 7.40
N VAL A 75 7.00 -12.28 7.12
CA VAL A 75 7.72 -13.57 7.05
C VAL A 75 8.34 -13.76 5.67
N ARG A 76 7.54 -13.63 4.61
CA ARG A 76 8.03 -13.67 3.22
C ARG A 76 7.10 -12.99 2.24
N MET A 77 7.67 -12.56 1.13
CA MET A 77 6.93 -12.00 -0.01
C MET A 77 7.50 -12.55 -1.31
N ALA A 78 6.62 -12.91 -2.25
CA ALA A 78 7.02 -13.41 -3.56
C ALA A 78 6.01 -13.00 -4.63
N ARG A 79 6.50 -12.75 -5.85
CA ARG A 79 5.66 -12.65 -7.03
C ARG A 79 5.52 -14.04 -7.66
N GLY A 80 4.29 -14.51 -7.82
CA GLY A 80 4.00 -15.79 -8.46
C GLY A 80 4.15 -15.76 -9.98
N PRO A 81 4.01 -16.93 -10.64
CA PRO A 81 4.03 -17.04 -12.09
C PRO A 81 2.79 -16.39 -12.72
N ALA A 82 2.86 -16.08 -14.02
CA ALA A 82 1.69 -15.61 -14.76
C ALA A 82 0.61 -16.71 -14.79
N TRP A 83 -0.65 -16.33 -14.59
CA TRP A 83 -1.79 -17.26 -14.55
C TRP A 83 -2.97 -16.71 -15.37
N GLY A 84 -2.79 -16.54 -16.67
CA GLY A 84 -3.84 -16.06 -17.60
C GLY A 84 -4.23 -14.57 -17.46
N SER A 85 -3.94 -13.95 -16.32
CA SER A 85 -4.11 -12.52 -16.07
C SER A 85 -3.01 -11.67 -16.73
N ASN A 86 -3.29 -10.39 -16.96
CA ASN A 86 -2.30 -9.37 -17.29
C ASN A 86 -1.50 -8.91 -16.05
N HIS A 87 -1.87 -9.37 -14.84
CA HIS A 87 -1.12 -9.18 -13.61
C HIS A 87 -0.51 -10.50 -13.12
N PHE A 88 0.65 -10.42 -12.47
CA PHE A 88 1.22 -11.50 -11.67
C PHE A 88 0.62 -11.45 -10.25
N PRO A 89 0.29 -12.62 -9.67
CA PRO A 89 -0.16 -12.66 -8.28
C PRO A 89 1.00 -12.30 -7.34
N ILE A 90 0.66 -11.62 -6.25
CA ILE A 90 1.57 -11.39 -5.11
C ILE A 90 1.17 -12.34 -3.99
N PHE A 91 2.16 -13.09 -3.52
CA PHE A 91 2.09 -13.89 -2.32
C PHE A 91 2.77 -13.13 -1.18
N ILE A 92 2.10 -13.05 -0.04
CA ILE A 92 2.63 -12.49 1.18
C ILE A 92 2.30 -13.41 2.36
N GLU A 93 3.24 -13.54 3.28
CA GLU A 93 3.07 -14.26 4.54
C GLU A 93 3.42 -13.31 5.68
N LEU A 94 2.47 -13.11 6.58
CA LEU A 94 2.56 -12.20 7.71
C LEU A 94 2.37 -12.96 9.02
N SER A 95 3.15 -12.58 10.03
CA SER A 95 3.05 -13.09 11.40
C SER A 95 2.37 -12.02 12.25
N LEU A 96 1.26 -12.35 12.91
CA LEU A 96 0.63 -11.47 13.88
C LEU A 96 1.29 -11.70 15.25
N GLU A 97 2.01 -10.70 15.75
CA GLU A 97 2.85 -10.83 16.94
C GLU A 97 2.52 -9.75 17.96
N SER A 98 2.33 -10.15 19.23
CA SER A 98 2.18 -9.19 20.32
C SER A 98 3.46 -8.39 20.52
N GLY A 99 3.38 -7.05 20.46
CA GLY A 99 4.52 -6.16 20.67
C GLY A 99 5.31 -5.85 19.40
N ALA A 100 4.89 -6.34 18.22
CA ALA A 100 5.51 -5.98 16.95
C ALA A 100 5.45 -4.48 16.65
N GLU A 101 4.47 -3.78 17.22
CA GLU A 101 4.27 -2.34 17.12
C GLU A 101 5.46 -1.56 17.70
N ALA A 102 6.11 -2.09 18.73
CA ALA A 102 7.28 -1.47 19.35
C ALA A 102 8.57 -1.67 18.53
N GLU A 103 8.57 -2.59 17.56
CA GLU A 103 9.72 -2.92 16.73
C GLU A 103 9.66 -2.30 15.33
N GLN A 104 8.50 -1.76 14.93
CA GLN A 104 8.26 -1.26 13.57
C GLN A 104 7.68 0.15 13.61
N GLU A 105 8.47 1.13 13.18
CA GLU A 105 8.06 2.52 13.10
C GLU A 105 7.02 2.73 11.99
N GLU A 106 5.91 3.37 12.34
CA GLU A 106 4.92 3.82 11.37
C GLU A 106 5.45 5.02 10.56
N PRO A 107 4.98 5.21 9.31
CA PRO A 107 5.37 6.36 8.52
C PRO A 107 4.81 7.66 9.11
N ASP A 108 5.70 8.63 9.38
CA ASP A 108 5.31 9.95 9.88
C ASP A 108 4.71 10.84 8.77
N MET A 109 3.73 11.66 9.16
CA MET A 109 3.05 12.62 8.29
C MET A 109 3.24 14.05 8.79
N SER A 110 3.74 14.93 7.90
CA SER A 110 3.77 16.36 8.19
C SER A 110 2.39 17.02 8.04
N HIS A 111 2.15 18.11 8.77
CA HIS A 111 0.97 18.98 8.59
C HIS A 111 0.72 19.39 7.12
N SER A 112 1.79 19.58 6.34
CA SER A 112 1.68 19.94 4.93
C SER A 112 1.17 18.78 4.06
N GLU A 113 1.48 17.55 4.44
CA GLU A 113 1.02 16.33 3.76
C GLU A 113 -0.40 15.99 4.17
N GLU A 114 -0.77 16.20 5.44
CA GLU A 114 -2.14 16.07 5.93
C GLU A 114 -3.09 16.98 5.16
N ALA A 115 -2.74 18.27 5.02
CA ALA A 115 -3.52 19.20 4.21
C ALA A 115 -3.64 18.78 2.73
N GLN A 116 -2.61 18.13 2.17
CA GLN A 116 -2.67 17.60 0.80
C GLN A 116 -3.59 16.38 0.69
N VAL A 117 -3.64 15.53 1.71
CA VAL A 117 -4.53 14.37 1.75
C VAL A 117 -5.97 14.85 1.78
N GLU A 118 -6.29 15.78 2.67
CA GLU A 118 -7.64 16.35 2.80
C GLU A 118 -8.11 17.02 1.50
N ALA A 119 -7.29 17.91 0.92
CA ALA A 119 -7.64 18.58 -0.34
C ALA A 119 -7.89 17.58 -1.49
N LYS A 120 -7.13 16.48 -1.56
CA LYS A 120 -7.31 15.44 -2.58
C LYS A 120 -8.55 14.58 -2.35
N ILE A 121 -8.94 14.37 -1.10
CA ILE A 121 -10.18 13.67 -0.77
C ILE A 121 -11.37 14.53 -1.21
N GLU A 122 -11.37 15.82 -0.84
CA GLU A 122 -12.42 16.77 -1.24
C GLU A 122 -12.56 16.88 -2.76
N GLU A 123 -11.45 17.03 -3.50
CA GLU A 123 -11.45 17.06 -4.97
C GLU A 123 -12.07 15.78 -5.57
N GLY A 124 -11.72 14.61 -5.01
CA GLY A 124 -12.24 13.33 -5.46
C GLY A 124 -13.70 13.06 -5.10
N GLU A 125 -14.25 13.74 -4.08
CA GLU A 125 -15.67 13.71 -3.73
C GLU A 125 -16.48 14.60 -4.67
N GLN A 126 -16.00 15.82 -4.96
CA GLN A 126 -16.66 16.74 -5.89
C GLN A 126 -16.79 16.16 -7.30
N GLN A 127 -15.75 15.48 -7.80
CA GLN A 127 -15.78 14.83 -9.12
C GLN A 127 -16.74 13.63 -9.20
N LYS A 128 -17.22 13.07 -8.08
CA LYS A 128 -18.22 12.00 -8.08
C LYS A 128 -19.65 12.53 -8.17
N ASP A 129 -19.86 13.77 -7.76
CA ASP A 129 -21.17 14.43 -7.72
C ASP A 129 -21.49 15.17 -9.04
N GLU A 130 -20.53 15.22 -9.98
CA GLU A 130 -20.67 15.67 -11.37
C GLU A 130 -20.97 14.51 -12.34
#